data_AF-A0A7Y9ZNC0-F1
#
_entry.id   AF-A0A7Y9ZNC0-F1
#
_cell.length_a   1.000
_cell.length_b   1.000
_cell.length_c   1.000
_cell.angle_alpha   90.00
_cell.angle_beta   90.00
_cell.angle_gamma   90.00
#
_symmetry.space_group_name_H-M   'P 1'
#
loop_
_entity.id
_entity.type
_entity.pdbx_description
1 polymer ?
#
loop_
_entity_poly.entity_id
_entity_poly.type
_entity_poly.pdbx_seq_one_letter_code
_entity_poly.pdbx_strand_id
1 'polypeptide(L)'
;MSVPARLLALLALVGCLLAPAAAATSSTTATSAGPHRTRVVVRVANCEGCQVFLQQGLRDRWWSSRAHRVRDGRAVFDIRSGHTRGMSVGITGTWEASSPHPSGFQSIVTLRHRGIAAGERVSRAVAQGKAHGSACFPGTTADHLVLRVEARKVRIPGNGGPALSTLAWASPQTRTMAGTQQRLFHGIQGAQDVVPCF
;
A
#
# COMPACT_ATOMS: atom_id res chain seq x y z
N MET A 1 5.84 58.97 88.50
CA MET A 1 6.79 57.86 88.33
C MET A 1 6.36 57.05 87.12
N SER A 2 7.28 56.90 86.15
CA SER A 2 7.32 55.87 85.10
C SER A 2 6.33 55.94 83.90
N VAL A 3 6.88 56.38 82.76
CA VAL A 3 6.54 56.10 81.33
C VAL A 3 7.79 55.34 80.79
N PRO A 4 7.83 54.47 79.72
CA PRO A 4 6.99 54.25 78.52
C PRO A 4 6.67 52.73 78.28
N ALA A 5 6.11 52.17 77.19
CA ALA A 5 6.33 52.39 75.76
C ALA A 5 5.26 51.76 74.83
N ARG A 6 4.83 52.58 73.85
CA ARG A 6 4.69 52.35 72.39
C ARG A 6 4.17 50.99 71.88
N LEU A 7 3.15 51.00 71.01
CA LEU A 7 3.30 50.86 69.54
C LEU A 7 1.94 50.81 68.80
N LEU A 8 1.88 51.57 67.70
CA LEU A 8 1.16 51.40 66.40
C LEU A 8 -0.29 50.84 66.36
N ALA A 9 -1.30 51.52 65.80
CA ALA A 9 -1.52 52.11 64.46
C ALA A 9 -2.10 51.14 63.39
N LEU A 10 -2.93 51.74 62.52
CA LEU A 10 -3.47 51.30 61.21
C LEU A 10 -4.69 50.36 61.23
N LEU A 11 -5.84 50.63 60.57
CA LEU A 11 -6.27 51.21 59.28
C LEU A 11 -6.91 50.10 58.41
N ALA A 12 -8.21 50.31 58.13
CA ALA A 12 -8.98 50.04 56.92
C ALA A 12 -8.73 48.76 56.07
N LEU A 13 -9.81 48.11 55.61
CA LEU A 13 -10.29 48.26 54.22
C LEU A 13 -11.59 47.49 53.97
N VAL A 14 -12.55 48.18 53.36
CA VAL A 14 -13.73 47.63 52.67
C VAL A 14 -13.27 47.13 51.30
N GLY A 15 -13.49 45.86 50.98
CA GLY A 15 -13.13 45.23 49.71
C GLY A 15 -14.34 44.78 48.91
N CYS A 16 -14.58 45.45 47.78
CA CYS A 16 -15.60 45.13 46.78
C CYS A 16 -15.48 43.69 46.26
N LEU A 17 -16.62 42.98 46.21
CA LEU A 17 -16.79 41.71 45.49
C LEU A 17 -16.91 41.99 43.97
N LEU A 18 -15.80 41.82 43.26
CA LEU A 18 -15.78 41.66 41.80
C LEU A 18 -15.66 40.17 41.47
N ALA A 19 -16.76 39.56 41.04
CA ALA A 19 -16.76 38.19 40.52
C ALA A 19 -16.29 38.21 39.05
N PRO A 20 -15.19 37.52 38.69
CA PRO A 20 -14.79 37.40 37.30
C PRO A 20 -15.67 36.36 36.61
N ALA A 21 -16.42 36.79 35.59
CA ALA A 21 -17.07 35.90 34.64
C ALA A 21 -15.98 35.25 33.78
N ALA A 22 -15.58 34.02 34.14
CA ALA A 22 -14.67 33.21 33.34
C ALA A 22 -15.39 32.79 32.05
N ALA A 23 -15.12 33.50 30.95
CA ALA A 23 -15.46 33.04 29.61
C ALA A 23 -14.67 31.76 29.33
N ALA A 24 -15.38 30.62 29.34
CA ALA A 24 -14.82 29.33 28.96
C ALA A 24 -14.56 29.33 27.44
N THR A 25 -13.38 29.78 27.05
CA THR A 25 -12.85 29.61 25.70
C THR A 25 -12.69 28.11 25.45
N SER A 26 -13.69 27.49 24.82
CA SER A 26 -13.59 26.11 24.37
C SER A 26 -12.51 26.04 23.30
N SER A 27 -11.28 25.70 23.72
CA SER A 27 -10.20 25.39 22.82
C SER A 27 -10.53 24.08 22.12
N THR A 28 -11.25 24.15 21.00
CA THR A 28 -11.40 23.03 20.07
C THR A 28 -10.01 22.74 19.51
N THR A 29 -9.29 21.85 20.18
CA THR A 29 -8.05 21.29 19.64
C THR A 29 -8.46 20.56 18.36
N ALA A 30 -8.17 21.15 17.20
CA ALA A 30 -8.30 20.47 15.94
C ALA A 30 -7.36 19.25 15.98
N THR A 31 -7.91 18.10 16.35
CA THR A 31 -7.22 16.82 16.21
C THR A 31 -6.94 16.68 14.73
N SER A 32 -5.70 16.98 14.32
CA SER A 32 -5.23 16.72 12.97
C SER A 32 -5.46 15.24 12.71
N ALA A 33 -6.50 14.93 11.92
CA ALA A 33 -6.82 13.57 11.56
C ALA A 33 -5.57 12.97 10.89
N GLY A 34 -5.06 11.87 11.43
CA GLY A 34 -3.90 11.20 10.88
C GLY A 34 -4.07 10.91 9.37
N PRO A 35 -2.97 10.71 8.63
CA PRO A 35 -3.05 10.48 7.19
C PRO A 35 -3.93 9.26 6.90
N HIS A 36 -4.92 9.44 6.01
CA HIS A 36 -5.86 8.39 5.60
C HIS A 36 -5.11 7.12 5.17
N ARG A 37 -5.59 5.96 5.62
CA ARG A 37 -4.95 4.66 5.41
C ARG A 37 -5.90 3.71 4.69
N THR A 38 -5.33 2.86 3.85
CA THR A 38 -6.03 1.78 3.16
C THR A 38 -5.45 0.45 3.60
N ARG A 39 -6.31 -0.44 4.08
CA ARG A 39 -6.01 -1.85 4.26
C ARG A 39 -6.11 -2.56 2.91
N VAL A 40 -4.96 -2.92 2.35
CA VAL A 40 -4.87 -3.67 1.09
C VAL A 40 -4.75 -5.16 1.40
N VAL A 41 -5.71 -5.95 0.94
CA VAL A 41 -5.70 -7.41 1.04
C VAL A 41 -5.45 -8.01 -0.34
N VAL A 42 -4.29 -8.61 -0.51
CA VAL A 42 -3.95 -9.38 -1.71
C VAL A 42 -4.29 -10.84 -1.43
N ARG A 43 -5.39 -11.34 -1.97
CA ARG A 43 -5.77 -12.75 -1.89
C ARG A 43 -5.08 -13.50 -3.02
N VAL A 44 -4.18 -14.40 -2.69
CA VAL A 44 -3.37 -15.12 -3.67
C VAL A 44 -3.79 -16.58 -3.70
N ALA A 45 -4.38 -17.00 -4.81
CA ALA A 45 -4.70 -18.40 -5.04
C ALA A 45 -3.45 -19.16 -5.52
N ASN A 46 -3.31 -20.41 -5.07
CA ASN A 46 -2.30 -21.37 -5.54
C ASN A 46 -0.83 -20.96 -5.24
N CYS A 47 -0.60 -20.22 -4.15
CA CYS A 47 0.74 -19.70 -3.80
C CYS A 47 0.86 -19.44 -2.28
N GLU A 48 0.54 -20.45 -1.46
CA GLU A 48 0.76 -20.34 -0.01
C GLU A 48 2.27 -20.21 0.29
N GLY A 49 2.63 -19.31 1.21
CA GLY A 49 4.03 -19.02 1.54
C GLY A 49 4.77 -18.10 0.55
N CYS A 50 4.14 -17.68 -0.54
CA CYS A 50 4.73 -16.72 -1.49
C CYS A 50 4.97 -15.36 -0.82
N GLN A 51 5.99 -14.63 -1.27
CA GLN A 51 6.27 -13.29 -0.79
C GLN A 51 5.55 -12.28 -1.67
N VAL A 52 4.84 -11.35 -1.07
CA VAL A 52 4.12 -10.28 -1.75
C VAL A 52 4.60 -8.95 -1.19
N PHE A 53 4.81 -7.96 -2.04
CA PHE A 53 5.06 -6.59 -1.60
C PHE A 53 4.30 -5.62 -2.49
N LEU A 54 4.10 -4.41 -1.99
CA LEU A 54 3.48 -3.31 -2.71
C LEU A 54 4.55 -2.30 -3.05
N GLN A 55 4.44 -1.69 -4.24
CA GLN A 55 5.32 -0.59 -4.62
C GLN A 55 4.54 0.46 -5.39
N GLN A 56 5.01 1.70 -5.35
CA GLN A 56 4.47 2.84 -6.07
C GLN A 56 5.56 3.41 -6.98
N GLY A 57 5.24 3.60 -8.26
CA GLY A 57 6.17 4.17 -9.25
C GLY A 57 5.54 5.33 -10.00
N LEU A 58 5.46 6.51 -9.38
CA LEU A 58 5.05 7.75 -10.04
C LEU A 58 6.30 8.52 -10.49
N ARG A 59 6.14 9.48 -11.42
CA ARG A 59 7.25 10.21 -12.05
C ARG A 59 8.19 10.92 -11.05
N ASP A 60 7.63 11.42 -9.96
CA ASP A 60 8.28 12.20 -8.91
C ASP A 60 8.35 11.47 -7.56
N ARG A 61 7.76 10.27 -7.47
CA ARG A 61 7.50 9.58 -6.21
C ARG A 61 7.63 8.08 -6.34
N TRP A 62 8.46 7.52 -5.47
CA TRP A 62 8.68 6.09 -5.37
C TRP A 62 8.51 5.64 -3.92
N TRP A 63 7.97 4.45 -3.74
CA TRP A 63 7.78 3.85 -2.42
C TRP A 63 7.67 2.33 -2.56
N SER A 64 8.11 1.60 -1.55
CA SER A 64 7.91 0.16 -1.45
C SER A 64 7.58 -0.25 -0.02
N SER A 65 6.72 -1.25 0.12
CA SER A 65 6.43 -1.89 1.40
C SER A 65 7.51 -2.92 1.74
N ARG A 66 7.52 -3.37 3.00
CA ARG A 66 8.14 -4.66 3.32
C ARG A 66 7.36 -5.79 2.64
N ALA A 67 8.05 -6.89 2.34
CA ALA A 67 7.40 -8.09 1.84
C ALA A 67 6.62 -8.81 2.96
N HIS A 68 5.41 -9.23 2.66
CA HIS A 68 4.56 -10.04 3.52
C HIS A 68 4.41 -11.43 2.91
N ARG A 69 4.44 -12.47 3.75
CA ARG A 69 4.20 -13.84 3.33
C ARG A 69 2.71 -14.10 3.20
N VAL A 70 2.28 -14.75 2.12
CA VAL A 70 0.91 -15.25 1.97
C VAL A 70 0.65 -16.28 3.07
N ARG A 71 -0.37 -16.00 3.88
CA ARG A 71 -0.90 -16.88 4.94
C ARG A 71 -2.41 -16.99 4.81
N ASP A 72 -2.94 -18.21 4.87
CA ASP A 72 -4.37 -18.48 4.65
C ASP A 72 -4.88 -17.90 3.32
N GLY A 73 -4.06 -18.02 2.27
CA GLY A 73 -4.36 -17.49 0.93
C GLY A 73 -4.38 -15.97 0.82
N ARG A 74 -3.80 -15.20 1.76
CA ARG A 74 -3.72 -13.73 1.67
C ARG A 74 -2.45 -13.11 2.25
N ALA A 75 -2.07 -11.97 1.70
CA ALA A 75 -1.14 -11.01 2.29
C ALA A 75 -1.89 -9.70 2.57
N VAL A 76 -1.70 -9.13 3.77
CA VAL A 76 -2.45 -7.94 4.22
C VAL A 76 -1.47 -6.82 4.52
N PHE A 77 -1.73 -5.64 3.96
CA PHE A 77 -0.95 -4.43 4.15
C PHE A 77 -1.84 -3.34 4.71
N ASP A 78 -1.28 -2.48 5.53
CA ASP A 78 -1.90 -1.25 5.97
C ASP A 78 -0.97 -0.09 5.60
N ILE A 79 -1.40 0.74 4.65
CA ILE A 79 -0.57 1.74 3.99
C ILE A 79 -1.29 3.07 3.94
N ARG A 80 -0.55 4.18 3.78
CA ARG A 80 -1.19 5.47 3.48
C ARG A 80 -1.93 5.35 2.14
N SER A 81 -3.16 5.83 2.06
CA SER A 81 -4.00 5.70 0.87
C SER A 81 -3.38 6.39 -0.36
N GLY A 82 -2.59 7.44 -0.13
CA GLY A 82 -1.79 8.09 -1.18
C GLY A 82 -0.79 7.18 -1.88
N HIS A 83 -0.36 6.07 -1.26
CA HIS A 83 0.49 5.07 -1.90
C HIS A 83 -0.26 4.13 -2.86
N THR A 84 -1.60 4.14 -2.87
CA THR A 84 -2.38 3.25 -3.75
C THR A 84 -2.36 3.72 -5.21
N ARG A 85 -2.22 5.02 -5.49
CA ARG A 85 -2.17 5.54 -6.86
C ARG A 85 -0.83 5.18 -7.51
N GLY A 86 -0.84 4.51 -8.66
CA GLY A 86 0.39 3.98 -9.27
C GLY A 86 0.98 2.81 -8.49
N MET A 87 0.17 2.18 -7.62
CA MET A 87 0.57 0.99 -6.91
C MET A 87 0.62 -0.22 -7.86
N SER A 88 1.66 -1.02 -7.75
CA SER A 88 1.74 -2.36 -8.32
C SER A 88 2.03 -3.39 -7.22
N VAL A 89 1.77 -4.66 -7.52
CA VAL A 89 1.96 -5.78 -6.58
C VAL A 89 3.07 -6.65 -7.11
N GLY A 90 4.17 -6.74 -6.37
CA GLY A 90 5.23 -7.71 -6.62
C GLY A 90 4.93 -9.03 -5.92
N ILE A 91 5.31 -10.14 -6.55
CA ILE A 91 5.13 -11.49 -6.00
C ILE A 91 6.30 -12.41 -6.35
N THR A 92 6.80 -13.14 -5.36
CA THR A 92 7.84 -14.16 -5.53
C THR A 92 7.28 -15.51 -5.11
N GLY A 93 7.29 -16.46 -6.05
CA GLY A 93 6.84 -17.82 -5.82
C GLY A 93 7.79 -18.60 -4.92
N THR A 94 7.27 -19.50 -4.08
CA THR A 94 8.11 -20.38 -3.23
C THR A 94 9.02 -21.29 -4.05
N TRP A 95 8.62 -21.60 -5.28
CA TRP A 95 9.40 -22.40 -6.23
C TRP A 95 10.61 -21.67 -6.82
N GLU A 96 10.66 -20.33 -6.76
CA GLU A 96 11.78 -19.56 -7.33
C GLU A 96 13.07 -19.77 -6.55
N ALA A 97 12.97 -20.00 -5.23
CA ALA A 97 14.13 -20.31 -4.38
C ALA A 97 14.83 -21.63 -4.77
N SER A 98 14.09 -22.57 -5.35
CA SER A 98 14.62 -23.84 -5.88
C SER A 98 14.99 -23.77 -7.37
N SER A 99 14.94 -22.59 -7.98
CA SER A 99 15.24 -22.44 -9.40
C SER A 99 16.74 -22.66 -9.65
N PRO A 100 17.13 -23.47 -10.65
CA PRO A 100 18.54 -23.67 -10.99
C PRO A 100 19.21 -22.40 -11.52
N HIS A 101 18.42 -21.52 -12.15
CA HIS A 101 18.88 -20.24 -12.69
C HIS A 101 17.93 -19.11 -12.26
N PRO A 102 18.41 -17.88 -12.06
CA PRO A 102 17.54 -16.75 -11.74
C PRO A 102 16.76 -16.30 -12.99
N SER A 103 15.53 -15.84 -12.78
CA SER A 103 14.66 -15.27 -13.84
C SER A 103 15.20 -13.95 -14.39
N GLY A 104 16.02 -13.22 -13.62
CA GLY A 104 16.53 -11.90 -13.98
C GLY A 104 15.53 -10.76 -13.78
N PHE A 105 14.38 -11.02 -13.14
CA PHE A 105 13.39 -10.01 -12.78
C PHE A 105 12.53 -10.45 -11.60
N GLN A 106 11.90 -9.47 -10.95
CA GLN A 106 10.85 -9.67 -9.96
C GLN A 106 9.48 -9.75 -10.67
N SER A 107 8.74 -10.83 -10.43
CA SER A 107 7.41 -10.99 -11.02
C SER A 107 6.44 -9.97 -10.43
N ILE A 108 5.67 -9.33 -11.31
CA ILE A 108 4.66 -8.34 -10.98
C ILE A 108 3.29 -8.89 -11.38
N VAL A 109 2.28 -8.67 -10.53
CA VAL A 109 0.91 -9.04 -10.84
C VAL A 109 0.35 -8.16 -11.95
N THR A 110 -0.01 -8.77 -13.08
CA THR A 110 -0.76 -8.09 -14.13
C THR A 110 -2.19 -7.83 -13.65
N LEU A 111 -2.51 -6.57 -13.34
CA LEU A 111 -3.82 -6.17 -12.85
C LEU A 111 -4.90 -6.18 -13.94
N ARG A 112 -4.52 -5.81 -15.18
CA ARG A 112 -5.39 -5.91 -16.35
C ARG A 112 -4.62 -6.13 -17.64
N HIS A 113 -4.96 -7.19 -18.35
CA HIS A 113 -4.47 -7.47 -19.69
C HIS A 113 -5.19 -6.60 -20.73
N ARG A 114 -4.49 -6.27 -21.82
CA ARG A 114 -5.07 -5.52 -22.92
C ARG A 114 -6.24 -6.29 -23.55
N GLY A 115 -7.32 -5.56 -23.80
CA GLY A 115 -8.55 -6.09 -24.42
C GLY A 115 -9.41 -6.95 -23.49
N ILE A 116 -9.12 -6.97 -22.18
CA ILE A 116 -9.96 -7.62 -21.17
C ILE A 116 -10.59 -6.56 -20.28
N ALA A 117 -11.90 -6.65 -20.05
CA ALA A 117 -12.62 -5.67 -19.25
C ALA A 117 -12.28 -5.80 -17.76
N ALA A 118 -12.41 -4.70 -17.00
CA ALA A 118 -12.36 -4.80 -15.54
C ALA A 118 -13.59 -5.58 -15.05
N GLY A 119 -13.42 -6.43 -14.04
CA GLY A 119 -14.46 -7.35 -13.56
C GLY A 119 -14.44 -8.72 -14.24
N GLU A 120 -13.83 -8.85 -15.42
CA GLU A 120 -13.77 -10.11 -16.15
C GLU A 120 -12.77 -11.09 -15.50
N ARG A 121 -13.12 -12.37 -15.45
CA ARG A 121 -12.23 -13.43 -14.95
C ARG A 121 -11.34 -13.93 -16.07
N VAL A 122 -10.06 -14.12 -15.77
CA VAL A 122 -9.07 -14.60 -16.73
C VAL A 122 -8.53 -15.95 -16.27
N SER A 123 -8.51 -16.92 -17.19
CA SER A 123 -7.89 -18.23 -16.97
C SER A 123 -6.38 -18.15 -17.17
N ARG A 124 -5.65 -19.17 -16.71
CA ARG A 124 -4.20 -19.26 -16.92
C ARG A 124 -3.82 -19.20 -18.40
N ALA A 125 -4.49 -19.98 -19.25
CA ALA A 125 -4.16 -20.06 -20.68
C ALA A 125 -4.34 -18.69 -21.36
N VAL A 126 -5.42 -17.98 -21.02
CA VAL A 126 -5.64 -16.62 -21.51
C VAL A 126 -4.55 -15.68 -21.01
N ALA A 127 -4.25 -15.66 -19.71
CA ALA A 127 -3.20 -14.80 -19.15
C ALA A 127 -1.85 -15.04 -19.84
N GLN A 128 -1.44 -16.30 -19.96
CA GLN A 128 -0.17 -16.70 -20.57
C GLN A 128 -0.09 -16.33 -22.07
N GLY A 129 -1.23 -16.27 -22.77
CA GLY A 129 -1.30 -15.86 -24.16
C GLY A 129 -1.28 -14.35 -24.40
N LYS A 130 -1.36 -13.52 -23.35
CA LYS A 130 -1.41 -12.06 -23.52
C LYS A 130 -0.02 -11.46 -23.69
N ALA A 131 0.09 -10.57 -24.69
CA ALA A 131 1.32 -9.85 -24.98
C ALA A 131 1.40 -8.47 -24.31
N HIS A 132 0.28 -7.96 -23.76
CA HIS A 132 0.22 -6.63 -23.15
C HIS A 132 -0.69 -6.62 -21.92
N GLY A 133 -0.29 -5.83 -20.92
CA GLY A 133 -1.07 -5.61 -19.70
C GLY A 133 -0.55 -4.44 -18.89
N SER A 134 -1.26 -4.11 -17.81
CA SER A 134 -0.87 -3.08 -16.85
C SER A 134 -0.93 -3.65 -15.44
N ALA A 135 0.04 -3.24 -14.62
CA ALA A 135 0.10 -3.51 -13.19
C ALA A 135 -0.23 -2.27 -12.34
N CYS A 136 -0.59 -1.15 -12.97
CA CYS A 136 -0.70 0.14 -12.30
C CYS A 136 -2.12 0.39 -11.81
N PHE A 137 -2.32 0.30 -10.49
CA PHE A 137 -3.59 0.59 -9.85
C PHE A 137 -3.88 2.11 -9.87
N PRO A 138 -5.10 2.56 -10.21
CA PRO A 138 -5.43 3.98 -10.29
C PRO A 138 -5.44 4.72 -8.95
N GLY A 139 -5.39 3.98 -7.84
CA GLY A 139 -5.55 4.51 -6.50
C GLY A 139 -6.98 4.40 -6.00
N THR A 140 -7.16 4.59 -4.70
CA THR A 140 -8.46 4.56 -4.04
C THR A 140 -8.44 5.43 -2.78
N THR A 141 -9.62 5.91 -2.39
CA THR A 141 -9.89 6.57 -1.10
C THR A 141 -10.65 5.65 -0.14
N ALA A 142 -10.87 4.39 -0.51
CA ALA A 142 -11.51 3.42 0.36
C ALA A 142 -10.55 2.98 1.49
N ASP A 143 -11.11 2.70 2.66
CA ASP A 143 -10.37 2.13 3.79
C ASP A 143 -9.93 0.68 3.52
N HIS A 144 -10.57 0.02 2.55
CA HIS A 144 -10.33 -1.38 2.25
C HIS A 144 -10.27 -1.64 0.74
N LEU A 145 -9.21 -2.31 0.31
CA LEU A 145 -9.00 -2.73 -1.08
C LEU A 145 -8.69 -4.23 -1.11
N VAL A 146 -9.43 -4.99 -1.92
CA VAL A 146 -9.17 -6.42 -2.13
C VAL A 146 -8.74 -6.66 -3.57
N LEU A 147 -7.54 -7.20 -3.74
CA LEU A 147 -7.04 -7.70 -5.02
C LEU A 147 -7.03 -9.22 -4.98
N ARG A 148 -7.78 -9.85 -5.89
CA ARG A 148 -7.76 -11.32 -6.06
C ARG A 148 -6.76 -11.66 -7.15
N VAL A 149 -5.75 -12.44 -6.80
CA VAL A 149 -4.59 -12.76 -7.63
C VAL A 149 -4.50 -14.26 -7.80
N GLU A 150 -4.35 -14.70 -9.05
CA GLU A 150 -3.91 -16.04 -9.39
C GLU A 150 -2.39 -16.01 -9.58
N ALA A 151 -1.68 -16.97 -9.02
CA ALA A 151 -0.26 -17.16 -9.28
C ALA A 151 0.02 -18.61 -9.68
N ARG A 152 0.92 -18.82 -10.65
CA ARG A 152 1.32 -20.14 -11.12
C ARG A 152 2.82 -20.20 -11.37
N LYS A 153 3.41 -21.34 -11.00
CA LYS A 153 4.76 -21.72 -11.40
C LYS A 153 4.83 -21.86 -12.92
N VAL A 154 5.82 -21.21 -13.51
CA VAL A 154 6.14 -21.34 -14.94
C VAL A 154 7.64 -21.52 -15.10
N ARG A 155 8.05 -22.10 -16.24
CA ARG A 155 9.44 -22.20 -16.66
C ARG A 155 9.66 -21.25 -17.83
N ILE A 156 10.71 -20.45 -17.74
CA ILE A 156 11.08 -19.45 -18.75
C ILE A 156 12.58 -19.52 -19.05
N PRO A 157 13.05 -18.93 -20.15
CA PRO A 157 14.47 -18.59 -20.29
C PRO A 157 14.86 -17.62 -19.15
N GLY A 158 15.91 -17.97 -18.39
CA GLY A 158 16.51 -17.13 -17.36
C GLY A 158 18.00 -16.90 -17.64
N ASN A 159 18.69 -16.30 -16.67
CA ASN A 159 20.11 -15.98 -16.83
C ASN A 159 20.96 -17.24 -16.67
N GLY A 160 21.56 -17.71 -17.78
CA GLY A 160 22.40 -18.91 -17.80
C GLY A 160 21.64 -20.23 -17.99
N GLY A 161 20.32 -20.21 -18.18
CA GLY A 161 19.53 -21.41 -18.46
C GLY A 161 18.05 -21.26 -18.06
N PRO A 162 17.26 -22.35 -18.13
CA PRO A 162 15.85 -22.31 -17.76
C PRO A 162 15.63 -21.96 -16.28
N ALA A 163 14.80 -20.96 -16.01
CA ALA A 163 14.44 -20.52 -14.66
C ALA A 163 12.99 -20.87 -14.33
N LEU A 164 12.72 -21.12 -13.04
CA LEU A 164 11.38 -21.14 -12.47
C LEU A 164 11.00 -19.71 -12.08
N SER A 165 9.84 -19.27 -12.53
CA SER A 165 9.32 -17.93 -12.26
C SER A 165 7.82 -17.97 -11.99
N THR A 166 7.21 -16.82 -11.74
CA THR A 166 5.81 -16.68 -11.36
C THR A 166 5.02 -15.94 -12.43
N LEU A 167 4.05 -16.62 -13.04
CA LEU A 167 2.98 -15.96 -13.79
C LEU A 167 1.91 -15.54 -12.79
N ALA A 168 1.63 -14.24 -12.65
CA ALA A 168 0.60 -13.74 -11.75
C ALA A 168 -0.30 -12.69 -12.39
N TRP A 169 -1.60 -12.81 -12.15
CA TRP A 169 -2.61 -11.90 -12.69
C TRP A 169 -3.80 -11.72 -11.75
N ALA A 170 -4.47 -10.58 -11.85
CA ALA A 170 -5.73 -10.37 -11.12
C ALA A 170 -6.87 -11.18 -11.74
N SER A 171 -7.71 -11.84 -10.95
CA SER A 171 -8.92 -12.51 -11.45
C SER A 171 -10.03 -12.43 -10.39
N PRO A 172 -11.04 -11.56 -10.56
CA PRO A 172 -11.31 -10.73 -11.74
C PRO A 172 -10.27 -9.62 -11.96
N GLN A 173 -10.17 -9.16 -13.22
CA GLN A 173 -9.27 -8.08 -13.63
C GLN A 173 -9.71 -6.76 -13.00
N THR A 174 -8.76 -5.89 -12.64
CA THR A 174 -9.07 -4.63 -11.94
C THR A 174 -8.94 -3.42 -12.85
N ARG A 175 -9.48 -2.27 -12.44
CA ARG A 175 -9.22 -1.02 -13.16
C ARG A 175 -7.73 -0.67 -13.07
N THR A 176 -7.17 -0.14 -14.16
CA THR A 176 -5.77 0.29 -14.21
C THR A 176 -5.67 1.73 -14.69
N MET A 177 -4.54 2.38 -14.39
CA MET A 177 -4.22 3.71 -14.93
C MET A 177 -4.19 3.68 -16.46
N ALA A 178 -4.75 4.72 -17.09
CA ALA A 178 -4.63 4.92 -18.52
C ALA A 178 -3.15 5.10 -18.93
N GLY A 179 -2.80 4.72 -20.16
CA GLY A 179 -1.42 4.87 -20.69
C GLY A 179 -0.39 3.87 -20.16
N THR A 180 -0.68 3.11 -19.10
CA THR A 180 0.30 2.24 -18.44
C THR A 180 0.37 0.80 -18.99
N GLN A 181 0.00 0.60 -20.26
CA GLN A 181 0.12 -0.72 -20.88
C GLN A 181 1.58 -1.01 -21.24
N GLN A 182 2.07 -2.16 -20.80
CA GLN A 182 3.43 -2.64 -21.03
C GLN A 182 3.40 -3.97 -21.78
N ARG A 183 4.52 -4.30 -22.44
CA ARG A 183 4.72 -5.61 -23.05
C ARG A 183 4.92 -6.67 -21.97
N LEU A 184 4.34 -7.84 -22.19
CA LEU A 184 4.47 -9.01 -21.33
C LEU A 184 5.26 -10.10 -22.05
N PHE A 185 5.97 -10.92 -21.29
CA PHE A 185 6.65 -12.10 -21.82
C PHE A 185 5.82 -13.34 -21.48
N HIS A 186 5.08 -13.88 -22.47
CA HIS A 186 4.13 -14.98 -22.25
C HIS A 186 3.18 -14.72 -21.06
N GLY A 187 2.60 -13.53 -21.01
CA GLY A 187 1.71 -13.08 -19.93
C GLY A 187 2.40 -12.60 -18.66
N ILE A 188 3.71 -12.81 -18.52
CA ILE A 188 4.46 -12.42 -17.33
C ILE A 188 4.82 -10.94 -17.43
N GLN A 189 4.46 -10.19 -16.39
CA GLN A 189 4.96 -8.85 -16.15
C GLN A 189 6.14 -8.94 -15.17
N GLY A 190 7.29 -8.39 -15.55
CA GLY A 190 8.50 -8.39 -14.75
C GLY A 190 9.07 -6.98 -14.62
N ALA A 191 9.70 -6.70 -13.49
CA ALA A 191 10.47 -5.47 -13.25
C ALA A 191 11.77 -5.81 -12.52
N GLN A 192 12.82 -5.02 -12.71
CA GLN A 192 14.06 -5.15 -11.93
C GLN A 192 14.03 -4.28 -10.68
N ASP A 193 13.47 -3.07 -10.81
CA ASP A 193 13.29 -2.14 -9.70
C ASP A 193 11.79 -1.90 -9.46
N VAL A 194 11.27 -0.77 -9.95
CA VAL A 194 9.87 -0.34 -9.81
C VAL A 194 9.14 -0.39 -11.15
N VAL A 195 7.83 -0.61 -11.11
CA VAL A 195 6.96 -0.46 -12.29
C VAL A 195 6.62 1.02 -12.48
N PRO A 196 7.00 1.67 -13.59
CA PRO A 196 6.59 3.03 -13.88
C PRO A 196 5.08 3.11 -14.19
N CYS A 197 4.36 3.97 -13.49
CA CYS A 197 2.92 4.15 -13.55
C CYS A 197 2.56 5.63 -13.79
N PHE A 198 2.96 6.19 -14.93
CA PHE A 198 2.68 7.56 -15.35
C PHE A 198 2.57 7.69 -16.87
#